data_AF-A0A9E4GM71-F1
#
_entry.id   AF-A0A9E4GM71-F1
#
_cell.length_a   1.000
_cell.length_b   1.000
_cell.length_c   1.000
_cell.angle_alpha   90.00
_cell.angle_beta   90.00
_cell.angle_gamma   90.00
#
_symmetry.space_group_name_H-M   'P 1'
#
loop_
_entity.id
_entity.type
_entity.pdbx_description
1 polymer ?
#
loop_
_entity_poly.entity_id
_entity_poly.type
_entity_poly.pdbx_seq_one_letter_code
_entity_poly.pdbx_strand_id
1 'polypeptide(L)'
;MTGMPWTWETYGEYLQALDKLPKGVNVGGLVGHCAVRYWAMGEESLENRPAGPEAITRMRDIVEEAIAGGALGFSTSRTILHRTPEGQPVPGTFATAEELMGITSALGKLGRGVVEAAPGIDSGKPEDLKREVDWMTEVSL
;
A
#
# COMPACT_ATOMS: atom_id res chain seq x y z
N MET A 1 -10.45 -21.58 -17.47
CA MET A 1 -10.20 -20.73 -16.29
C MET A 1 -11.00 -19.45 -16.48
N THR A 2 -12.16 -19.35 -15.86
CA THR A 2 -12.86 -18.06 -15.74
C THR A 2 -12.37 -17.44 -14.43
N GLY A 3 -11.50 -16.44 -14.53
CA GLY A 3 -11.07 -15.63 -13.39
C GLY A 3 -12.21 -14.76 -12.86
N MET A 4 -11.89 -13.79 -12.00
CA MET A 4 -12.87 -12.76 -11.64
C MET A 4 -13.32 -12.01 -12.91
N PRO A 5 -14.55 -11.51 -12.97
CA PRO A 5 -15.08 -10.83 -14.16
C PRO A 5 -14.45 -9.44 -14.43
N TRP A 6 -13.51 -8.97 -13.58
CA TRP A 6 -12.76 -7.72 -13.70
C TRP A 6 -13.59 -6.53 -14.24
N THR A 7 -14.63 -6.16 -13.50
CA THR A 7 -15.61 -5.14 -13.92
C THR A 7 -15.41 -3.79 -13.24
N TRP A 8 -14.19 -3.48 -12.81
CA TRP A 8 -13.87 -2.32 -11.97
C TRP A 8 -12.42 -1.90 -12.19
N GLU A 9 -12.14 -0.62 -11.98
CA GLU A 9 -10.79 -0.04 -12.06
C GLU A 9 -10.43 0.71 -10.78
N THR A 10 -11.43 1.26 -10.07
CA THR A 10 -11.23 1.96 -8.79
C THR A 10 -11.53 1.07 -7.58
N TYR A 11 -11.00 1.43 -6.41
CA TYR A 11 -11.32 0.71 -5.16
C TYR A 11 -12.82 0.78 -4.82
N GLY A 12 -13.45 1.94 -5.08
CA GLY A 12 -14.88 2.11 -4.86
C GLY A 12 -15.73 1.19 -5.74
N GLU A 13 -15.37 1.05 -7.02
CA GLU A 13 -16.03 0.10 -7.93
C GLU A 13 -15.80 -1.36 -7.52
N TYR A 14 -14.60 -1.69 -7.01
CA TYR A 14 -14.34 -3.01 -6.42
C TYR A 14 -15.30 -3.31 -5.26
N LEU A 15 -15.48 -2.37 -4.33
CA LEU A 15 -16.44 -2.52 -3.23
C LEU A 15 -17.88 -2.63 -3.73
N GLN A 16 -18.28 -1.85 -4.75
CA GLN A 16 -19.60 -1.97 -5.37
C GLN A 16 -19.82 -3.33 -6.05
N ALA A 17 -18.76 -3.91 -6.64
CA ALA A 17 -18.81 -5.25 -7.21
C ALA A 17 -18.97 -6.31 -6.11
N LEU A 18 -18.23 -6.18 -5.01
CA LEU A 18 -18.39 -7.03 -3.83
C LEU A 18 -19.79 -6.92 -3.23
N ASP A 19 -20.37 -5.71 -3.20
CA ASP A 19 -21.69 -5.47 -2.62
C ASP A 19 -22.82 -6.27 -3.28
N LYS A 20 -22.66 -6.64 -4.55
CA LYS A 20 -23.61 -7.47 -5.30
C LYS A 20 -23.53 -8.96 -4.95
N LEU A 21 -22.46 -9.40 -4.30
CA LEU A 21 -22.27 -10.80 -3.92
C LEU A 21 -23.02 -11.12 -2.62
N PRO A 22 -23.63 -12.32 -2.49
CA PRO A 22 -24.19 -12.78 -1.23
C PRO A 22 -23.07 -12.96 -0.18
N LYS A 23 -23.24 -12.38 1.00
CA LYS A 23 -22.23 -12.37 2.08
C LYS A 23 -22.87 -12.79 3.39
N GLY A 24 -22.17 -13.62 4.17
CA GLY A 24 -22.52 -13.93 5.56
C GLY A 24 -21.74 -13.13 6.59
N VAL A 25 -20.78 -12.31 6.15
CA VAL A 25 -19.88 -11.52 7.01
C VAL A 25 -19.72 -10.11 6.46
N ASN A 26 -19.30 -9.19 7.33
CA ASN A 26 -18.86 -7.86 6.91
C ASN A 26 -17.52 -7.96 6.19
N VAL A 27 -17.31 -7.11 5.18
CA VAL A 27 -16.07 -7.06 4.40
C VAL A 27 -15.57 -5.64 4.36
N GLY A 28 -14.28 -5.46 4.63
CA GLY A 28 -13.55 -4.21 4.47
C GLY A 28 -12.09 -4.53 4.21
N GLY A 29 -11.40 -3.64 3.52
CA GLY A 29 -10.02 -3.87 3.12
C GLY A 29 -9.18 -2.60 3.12
N LEU A 30 -7.88 -2.81 3.00
CA LEU A 30 -6.89 -1.77 2.82
C LEU A 30 -6.48 -1.71 1.34
N VAL A 31 -6.02 -0.55 0.89
CA VAL A 31 -5.34 -0.43 -0.41
C VAL A 31 -3.87 -0.83 -0.23
N GLY A 32 -3.40 -1.75 -1.07
CA GLY A 32 -2.09 -2.41 -0.91
C GLY A 32 -0.96 -1.70 -1.65
N HIS A 33 0.16 -1.47 -0.94
CA HIS A 33 1.33 -0.76 -1.46
C HIS A 33 1.92 -1.37 -2.74
N CYS A 34 2.07 -2.70 -2.81
CA CYS A 34 2.62 -3.36 -4.00
C CYS A 34 1.81 -3.04 -5.27
N ALA A 35 0.47 -3.09 -5.17
CA ALA A 35 -0.42 -2.79 -6.28
C ALA A 35 -0.38 -1.30 -6.65
N VAL A 36 -0.38 -0.42 -5.63
CA VAL A 36 -0.25 1.04 -5.81
C VAL A 36 1.05 1.40 -6.51
N ARG A 37 2.18 0.78 -6.11
CA ARG A 37 3.49 1.03 -6.70
C ARG A 37 3.57 0.55 -8.14
N TYR A 38 3.01 -0.63 -8.42
CA TYR A 38 2.90 -1.14 -9.80
C TYR A 38 2.01 -0.25 -10.67
N TRP A 39 0.88 0.22 -10.16
CA TRP A 39 0.01 1.16 -10.88
C TRP A 39 0.72 2.47 -11.20
N ALA A 40 1.47 3.03 -10.24
CA ALA A 40 2.15 4.31 -10.41
C ALA A 40 3.42 4.23 -11.27
N MET A 41 4.15 3.11 -11.26
CA MET A 41 5.48 2.98 -11.89
C MET A 41 5.55 1.94 -13.01
N GLY A 42 4.53 1.11 -13.18
CA GLY A 42 4.56 -0.03 -14.11
C GLY A 42 5.59 -1.08 -13.70
N GLU A 43 6.20 -1.74 -14.70
CA GLU A 43 7.20 -2.80 -14.51
C GLU A 43 8.44 -2.33 -13.73
N GLU A 44 8.78 -1.04 -13.80
CA GLU A 44 9.91 -0.48 -13.04
C GLU A 44 9.75 -0.66 -11.52
N SER A 45 8.51 -0.80 -11.02
CA SER A 45 8.25 -1.11 -9.61
C SER A 45 8.89 -2.44 -9.16
N LEU A 46 9.04 -3.40 -10.08
CA LEU A 46 9.61 -4.72 -9.82
C LEU A 46 11.12 -4.65 -9.56
N GLU A 47 11.79 -3.61 -10.06
CA GLU A 47 13.22 -3.37 -9.80
C GLU A 47 13.48 -2.90 -8.36
N ASN A 48 12.42 -2.55 -7.62
CA ASN A 48 12.48 -2.25 -6.19
C ASN A 48 13.43 -1.09 -5.82
N ARG A 49 13.71 -0.21 -6.79
CA ARG A 49 14.46 1.05 -6.60
C ARG A 49 13.57 2.12 -5.95
N PRO A 50 14.15 3.09 -5.21
CA PRO A 50 13.38 4.21 -4.64
C PRO A 50 12.48 4.90 -5.67
N ALA A 51 11.23 5.16 -5.31
CA ALA A 51 10.29 5.86 -6.17
C ALA A 51 10.70 7.34 -6.32
N GLY A 52 10.52 7.89 -7.53
CA GLY A 52 10.69 9.31 -7.77
C GLY A 52 9.51 10.15 -7.26
N PRO A 53 9.66 11.48 -7.11
CA PRO A 53 8.63 12.36 -6.54
C PRO A 53 7.29 12.32 -7.29
N GLU A 54 7.31 12.20 -8.61
CA GLU A 54 6.10 12.10 -9.43
C GLU A 54 5.35 10.79 -9.17
N ALA A 55 6.07 9.68 -9.01
CA ALA A 55 5.48 8.39 -8.68
C ALA A 55 4.88 8.44 -7.26
N ILE A 56 5.57 9.04 -6.29
CA ILE A 56 5.04 9.22 -4.93
C ILE A 56 3.75 10.05 -4.95
N THR A 57 3.71 11.13 -5.74
CA THR A 57 2.49 11.94 -5.91
C THR A 57 1.34 11.10 -6.47
N ARG A 58 1.58 10.33 -7.52
CA ARG A 58 0.58 9.41 -8.10
C ARG A 58 0.10 8.37 -7.07
N MET A 59 1.01 7.80 -6.29
CA MET A 59 0.68 6.81 -5.26
C MET A 59 -0.17 7.42 -4.13
N ARG A 60 0.13 8.65 -3.70
CA ARG A 60 -0.71 9.40 -2.76
C ARG A 60 -2.12 9.59 -3.31
N ASP A 61 -2.24 10.05 -4.55
CA ASP A 61 -3.53 10.42 -5.15
C ASP A 61 -4.45 9.19 -5.30
N ILE A 62 -3.93 8.04 -5.74
CA ILE A 62 -4.73 6.82 -5.85
C ILE A 62 -5.09 6.23 -4.48
N VAL A 63 -4.24 6.40 -3.46
CA VAL A 63 -4.58 6.02 -2.08
C VAL A 63 -5.65 6.94 -1.50
N GLU A 64 -5.59 8.24 -1.77
CA GLU A 64 -6.64 9.20 -1.40
C GLU A 64 -7.98 8.81 -2.04
N GLU A 65 -7.99 8.51 -3.35
CA GLU A 65 -9.17 8.03 -4.07
C GLU A 65 -9.71 6.72 -3.48
N ALA A 66 -8.84 5.75 -3.19
CA ALA A 66 -9.24 4.47 -2.65
C ALA A 66 -9.93 4.60 -1.27
N ILE A 67 -9.36 5.43 -0.38
CA ILE A 67 -9.94 5.70 0.94
C ILE A 67 -11.23 6.52 0.80
N ALA A 68 -11.26 7.50 -0.10
CA ALA A 68 -12.48 8.22 -0.48
C ALA A 68 -13.59 7.24 -0.88
N GLY A 69 -13.25 6.24 -1.69
CA GLY A 69 -14.12 5.18 -2.18
C GLY A 69 -14.45 4.05 -1.19
N GLY A 70 -13.91 4.07 0.03
CA GLY A 70 -14.31 3.15 1.11
C GLY A 70 -13.23 2.18 1.59
N ALA A 71 -11.99 2.26 1.08
CA ALA A 71 -10.87 1.56 1.71
C ALA A 71 -10.73 2.03 3.17
N LEU A 72 -10.48 1.08 4.08
CA LEU A 72 -10.29 1.37 5.50
C LEU A 72 -8.95 2.05 5.78
N GLY A 73 -8.05 2.10 4.81
CA GLY A 73 -6.71 2.64 4.94
C GLY A 73 -5.72 2.02 3.96
N PHE A 74 -4.44 2.10 4.31
CA PHE A 74 -3.31 1.68 3.47
C PHE A 74 -2.48 0.59 4.17
N SER A 75 -1.99 -0.38 3.40
CA SER A 75 -1.12 -1.46 3.93
C SER A 75 0.21 -1.49 3.19
N THR A 76 1.30 -1.66 3.94
CA THR A 76 2.66 -1.80 3.39
C THR A 76 3.41 -2.96 4.02
N SER A 77 4.35 -3.53 3.28
CA SER A 77 5.23 -4.60 3.72
C SER A 77 6.67 -4.30 3.30
N ARG A 78 7.53 -4.10 4.30
CA ARG A 78 8.97 -3.87 4.14
C ARG A 78 9.83 -5.06 4.57
N THR A 79 9.21 -6.17 4.94
CA THR A 79 9.93 -7.40 5.26
C THR A 79 10.49 -8.08 4.01
N ILE A 80 11.74 -8.54 4.06
CA ILE A 80 12.40 -9.31 2.99
C ILE A 80 11.83 -10.73 2.80
N LEU A 81 10.94 -11.15 3.69
CA LEU A 81 10.26 -12.45 3.62
C LEU A 81 9.09 -12.43 2.63
N HIS A 82 8.54 -11.26 2.31
CA HIS A 82 7.46 -11.13 1.34
C HIS A 82 8.03 -11.11 -0.08
N ARG A 83 7.84 -12.22 -0.81
CA ARG A 83 8.51 -12.47 -2.10
C ARG A 83 7.54 -12.79 -3.22
N THR A 84 7.95 -12.45 -4.45
CA THR A 84 7.30 -12.90 -5.69
C THR A 84 7.52 -14.41 -5.91
N PRO A 85 6.80 -15.05 -6.85
CA PRO A 85 7.04 -16.45 -7.21
C PRO A 85 8.48 -16.75 -7.65
N GLU A 86 9.17 -15.76 -8.24
CA GLU A 86 10.57 -15.82 -8.67
C GLU A 86 11.55 -15.62 -7.50
N GLY A 87 11.05 -15.45 -6.28
CA GLY A 87 11.83 -15.34 -5.06
C GLY A 87 12.43 -13.95 -4.81
N GLN A 88 12.09 -12.95 -5.64
CA GLN A 88 12.50 -11.56 -5.45
C GLN A 88 11.62 -10.89 -4.38
N PRO A 89 12.13 -9.90 -3.63
CA PRO A 89 11.27 -9.09 -2.76
C PRO A 89 10.14 -8.43 -3.57
N VAL A 90 8.95 -8.30 -2.98
CA VAL A 90 7.84 -7.62 -3.66
C VAL A 90 8.09 -6.11 -3.77
N PRO A 91 7.51 -5.42 -4.78
CA PRO A 91 7.50 -3.95 -4.84
C PRO A 91 7.06 -3.33 -3.51
N GLY A 92 7.83 -2.36 -3.01
CA GLY A 92 7.55 -1.72 -1.72
C GLY A 92 8.53 -2.14 -0.62
N THR A 93 9.22 -3.28 -0.77
CA THR A 93 10.10 -3.82 0.28
C THR A 93 11.16 -2.80 0.73
N PHE A 94 11.76 -2.09 -0.23
CA PHE A 94 12.79 -1.09 0.01
C PHE A 94 12.30 0.36 -0.16
N ALA A 95 10.99 0.60 0.03
CA ALA A 95 10.46 1.95 0.04
C ALA A 95 11.16 2.84 1.06
N THR A 96 11.38 4.10 0.69
CA THR A 96 11.99 5.09 1.58
C THR A 96 10.95 5.61 2.58
N ALA A 97 11.41 6.24 3.67
CA ALA A 97 10.50 6.94 4.57
C ALA A 97 9.71 8.04 3.82
N GLU A 98 10.37 8.76 2.89
CA GLU A 98 9.73 9.77 2.04
C GLU A 98 8.57 9.19 1.21
N GLU A 99 8.74 8.01 0.63
CA GLU A 99 7.67 7.32 -0.11
C GLU A 99 6.50 6.98 0.82
N LEU A 100 6.76 6.42 2.00
CA LEU A 100 5.73 6.09 2.97
C LEU A 100 4.99 7.34 3.45
N MET A 101 5.71 8.37 3.88
CA MET A 101 5.16 9.66 4.33
C MET A 101 4.33 10.33 3.23
N GLY A 102 4.83 10.32 1.99
CA GLY A 102 4.15 10.88 0.84
C GLY A 102 2.80 10.20 0.59
N ILE A 103 2.76 8.87 0.65
CA ILE A 103 1.53 8.10 0.49
C ILE A 103 0.59 8.34 1.67
N THR A 104 1.07 8.23 2.90
CA THR A 104 0.22 8.31 4.10
C THR A 104 -0.29 9.72 4.37
N SER A 105 0.32 10.75 3.78
CA SER A 105 -0.22 12.13 3.80
C SER A 105 -1.66 12.22 3.28
N ALA A 106 -2.09 11.29 2.42
CA ALA A 106 -3.48 11.16 1.99
C ALA A 106 -4.44 10.92 3.16
N LEU A 107 -4.06 10.07 4.11
CA LEU A 107 -4.87 9.77 5.30
C LEU A 107 -4.99 11.01 6.20
N GLY A 108 -3.87 11.72 6.40
CA GLY A 108 -3.83 12.98 7.16
C GLY A 108 -4.74 14.04 6.54
N LYS A 109 -4.70 14.22 5.22
CA LYS A 109 -5.58 15.14 4.48
C LYS A 109 -7.06 14.77 4.63
N LEU A 110 -7.38 13.47 4.58
CA LEU A 110 -8.76 12.99 4.70
C LEU A 110 -9.27 12.98 6.15
N GLY A 111 -8.38 13.06 7.14
CA GLY A 111 -8.72 12.91 8.56
C GLY A 111 -9.27 11.53 8.92
N ARG A 112 -8.95 10.50 8.13
CA ARG A 112 -9.42 9.11 8.34
C ARG A 112 -8.52 8.07 7.70
N GLY A 113 -8.66 6.84 8.18
CA GLY A 113 -7.98 5.65 7.68
C GLY A 113 -6.98 5.06 8.69
N VAL A 114 -6.58 3.82 8.45
CA VAL A 114 -5.55 3.11 9.25
C VAL A 114 -4.33 2.79 8.38
N VAL A 115 -3.13 2.89 8.95
CA VAL A 115 -1.92 2.38 8.33
C VAL A 115 -1.56 1.04 8.96
N GLU A 116 -1.51 0.00 8.14
CA GLU A 116 -0.96 -1.31 8.51
C GLU A 116 0.45 -1.45 7.93
N ALA A 117 1.41 -1.88 8.75
CA ALA A 117 2.79 -2.06 8.32
C ALA A 117 3.35 -3.40 8.81
N ALA A 118 3.89 -4.18 7.88
CA ALA A 118 4.87 -5.22 8.21
C ALA A 118 6.28 -4.59 8.13
N PRO A 119 6.94 -4.32 9.28
CA PRO A 119 8.15 -3.51 9.33
C PRO A 119 9.38 -4.24 8.79
N GLY A 120 10.29 -3.49 8.16
CA GLY A 120 11.57 -3.99 7.66
C GLY A 120 12.63 -4.09 8.75
N ILE A 121 12.43 -4.97 9.73
CA ILE A 121 13.34 -5.21 10.88
C ILE A 121 14.11 -6.54 10.77
N ASP A 122 14.16 -7.14 9.58
CA ASP A 122 14.62 -8.52 9.38
C ASP A 122 16.10 -8.74 9.73
N SER A 123 16.92 -7.68 9.76
CA SER A 123 18.35 -7.82 10.09
C SER A 123 18.64 -7.97 11.59
N GLY A 124 17.64 -7.70 12.45
CA GLY A 124 17.79 -7.70 13.91
C GLY A 124 18.62 -6.54 14.45
N LYS A 125 19.03 -5.60 13.59
CA LYS A 125 19.84 -4.44 13.96
C LYS A 125 18.97 -3.34 14.62
N PRO A 126 19.40 -2.74 15.74
CA PRO A 126 18.65 -1.66 16.39
C PRO A 126 18.34 -0.46 15.48
N GLU A 127 19.20 -0.19 14.48
CA GLU A 127 19.03 0.91 13.53
C GLU A 127 17.81 0.71 12.62
N ASP A 128 17.48 -0.54 12.27
CA ASP A 128 16.29 -0.85 11.48
C ASP A 128 15.03 -0.59 12.29
N LEU A 129 15.00 -1.04 13.55
CA LEU A 129 13.88 -0.76 14.46
C LEU A 129 13.67 0.74 14.63
N LYS A 130 14.76 1.48 14.86
CA LYS A 130 14.69 2.95 15.00
C LYS A 130 14.12 3.58 13.72
N ARG A 131 14.63 3.21 12.54
CA ARG A 131 14.13 3.71 11.26
C ARG A 131 12.64 3.46 11.09
N GLU A 132 12.16 2.26 11.40
CA GLU A 132 10.74 1.91 11.27
C GLU A 132 9.86 2.69 12.26
N VAL A 133 10.28 2.79 13.53
CA VAL A 133 9.53 3.55 14.55
C VAL A 133 9.52 5.06 14.25
N ASP A 134 10.61 5.63 13.74
CA ASP A 134 10.71 7.05 13.43
C ASP A 134 9.64 7.47 12.41
N TRP A 135 9.53 6.78 11.27
CA TRP A 135 8.53 7.14 10.25
C TRP A 135 7.10 6.86 10.74
N MET A 136 6.88 5.76 11.46
CA MET A 136 5.56 5.44 12.02
C MET A 136 5.10 6.51 13.01
N THR A 137 6.02 7.05 13.80
CA THR A 137 5.75 8.16 14.73
C THR A 137 5.33 9.40 13.96
N GLU A 138 6.04 9.74 12.88
CA GLU A 138 5.75 10.91 12.06
C GLU A 138 4.38 10.80 11.36
N VAL A 139 4.00 9.62 10.87
CA VAL A 139 2.67 9.37 10.29
C VAL A 139 1.53 9.48 11.31
N SER A 140 1.83 9.24 12.59
CA SER A 140 0.81 9.21 13.66
C SER A 140 0.51 10.58 14.26
N LEU A 141 1.27 11.62 13.91
CA LEU A 141 1.14 13.00 14.40
C LEU A 141 0.35 13.87 13.41
#